data_AF-A0A965IFQ1-F1
#
_entry.id   AF-A0A965IFQ1-F1
#
_cell.length_a   1.000
_cell.length_b   1.000
_cell.length_c   1.000
_cell.angle_alpha   90.00
_cell.angle_beta   90.00
_cell.angle_gamma   90.00
#
_symmetry.space_group_name_H-M   'P 1'
#
loop_
_entity.id
_entity.type
_entity.pdbx_description
1 polymer ?
#
loop_
_entity_poly.entity_id
_entity_poly.type
_entity_poly.pdbx_seq_one_letter_code
_entity_poly.pdbx_strand_id
1 'polypeptide(L)'
;MAEVLCISFPLAVSISMRTESIRYQVPSHWLSGLINHDYSGLEPEDSAQLTAFAQGEIGGARKQGRSLIGIECADDSYFMTHHDGRPYGCVACDVTDCEFVFRID
;
A
#
# COMPACT_ATOMS: atom_id res chain seq x y z
N MET A 1 45.81 -7.90 35.64
CA MET A 1 44.46 -8.43 35.33
C MET A 1 43.47 -7.46 35.95
N ALA A 2 42.60 -6.73 35.27
CA ALA A 2 42.11 -6.75 33.89
C ALA A 2 41.86 -5.31 33.40
N GLU A 3 42.09 -5.05 32.11
CA GLU A 3 41.70 -3.80 31.44
C GLU A 3 40.20 -3.82 31.16
N VAL A 4 39.50 -2.75 31.57
CA VAL A 4 38.10 -2.51 31.22
C VAL A 4 38.09 -1.85 29.84
N LEU A 5 37.84 -2.65 28.80
CA LEU A 5 37.56 -2.18 27.46
C LEU A 5 36.17 -1.50 27.43
N CYS A 6 36.14 -0.17 27.55
CA CYS A 6 34.99 0.64 27.17
C CYS A 6 34.82 0.57 25.64
N ILE A 7 33.96 -0.33 25.18
CA ILE A 7 33.54 -0.40 23.78
C ILE A 7 32.46 0.67 23.60
N SER A 8 32.84 1.83 23.05
CA SER A 8 31.89 2.84 22.59
C SER A 8 31.06 2.27 21.45
N PHE A 9 29.80 1.95 21.71
CA PHE A 9 28.81 1.69 20.66
C PHE A 9 28.56 2.99 19.87
N PRO A 10 28.56 2.95 18.52
CA PRO A 10 28.32 4.14 17.72
C PRO A 10 26.89 4.65 17.93
N LEU A 11 26.76 5.97 17.96
CA LEU A 11 25.49 6.72 18.06
C LEU A 11 24.38 6.02 17.25
N ALA A 12 23.31 5.62 17.94
CA ALA A 12 22.06 5.32 17.28
C ALA A 12 21.57 6.59 16.59
N VAL A 13 21.73 6.65 15.26
CA VAL A 13 20.96 7.58 14.43
C VAL A 13 19.49 7.25 14.68
N SER A 14 18.82 8.07 15.49
CA SER A 14 17.38 8.00 15.63
C SER A 14 16.79 8.52 14.32
N ILE A 15 16.68 7.63 13.33
CA ILE A 15 15.89 7.87 12.12
C ILE A 15 14.46 8.04 12.62
N SER A 16 13.99 9.29 12.64
CA SER A 16 12.57 9.58 12.89
C SER A 16 11.78 8.97 11.73
N MET A 17 11.33 7.73 11.87
CA MET A 17 10.47 7.07 10.89
C MET A 17 9.16 7.86 10.78
N ARG A 18 9.01 8.63 9.70
CA ARG A 18 7.78 9.35 9.40
C ARG A 18 6.91 8.46 8.52
N THR A 19 5.67 8.27 8.96
CA THR A 19 4.63 7.59 8.19
C THR A 19 3.64 8.61 7.65
N GLU A 20 3.14 8.34 6.45
CA GLU A 20 2.04 9.07 5.81
C GLU A 20 1.01 8.02 5.40
N SER A 21 -0.27 8.34 5.50
CA SER A 21 -1.34 7.47 5.02
C SER A 21 -2.20 8.17 3.98
N ILE A 22 -2.66 7.39 3.00
CA ILE A 22 -3.55 7.85 1.93
C ILE A 22 -4.73 6.88 1.87
N ARG A 23 -5.94 7.44 1.78
CA ARG A 23 -7.17 6.65 1.71
C ARG A 23 -7.63 6.52 0.27
N TYR A 24 -8.03 5.30 -0.09
CA TYR A 24 -8.58 4.95 -1.39
C TYR A 24 -9.86 4.13 -1.23
N GLN A 25 -10.80 4.36 -2.14
CA GLN A 25 -11.97 3.52 -2.40
C GLN A 25 -11.58 2.51 -3.48
N VAL A 26 -11.14 1.33 -3.06
CA VAL A 26 -10.64 0.29 -3.97
C VAL A 26 -11.73 -0.75 -4.26
N PRO A 27 -11.84 -1.27 -5.49
CA PRO A 27 -12.72 -2.40 -5.78
C PRO A 27 -12.48 -3.57 -4.82
N SER A 28 -13.52 -4.07 -4.16
CA SER A 28 -13.38 -5.09 -3.11
C SER A 28 -12.81 -6.40 -3.64
N HIS A 29 -13.05 -6.72 -4.91
CA HIS A 29 -12.49 -7.90 -5.55
C HIS A 29 -10.96 -7.81 -5.76
N TRP A 30 -10.36 -6.61 -5.71
CA TRP A 30 -8.89 -6.44 -5.79
C TRP A 30 -8.17 -6.76 -4.49
N LEU A 31 -8.88 -6.84 -3.35
CA LEU A 31 -8.26 -6.95 -2.03
C LEU A 31 -7.38 -8.20 -1.89
N SER A 32 -7.75 -9.32 -2.51
CA SER A 32 -6.91 -10.53 -2.52
C SER A 32 -5.56 -10.29 -3.18
N GLY A 33 -5.54 -9.54 -4.29
CA GLY A 33 -4.30 -9.20 -5.01
C GLY A 33 -3.47 -8.15 -4.28
N LEU A 34 -4.12 -7.16 -3.67
CA LEU A 34 -3.45 -6.07 -2.93
C LEU A 34 -2.82 -6.56 -1.62
N ILE A 35 -3.56 -7.33 -0.82
CA ILE A 35 -3.17 -7.71 0.54
C ILE A 35 -2.45 -9.06 0.55
N ASN A 36 -2.99 -10.06 -0.16
CA ASN A 36 -2.48 -11.43 -0.12
C ASN A 36 -1.56 -11.77 -1.30
N HIS A 37 -1.39 -10.85 -2.26
CA HIS A 37 -0.72 -11.12 -3.53
C HIS A 37 -1.31 -12.32 -4.28
N ASP A 38 -2.60 -12.58 -4.07
CA ASP A 38 -3.34 -13.66 -4.72
C ASP A 38 -4.24 -13.09 -5.83
N TYR A 39 -3.80 -13.34 -7.07
CA TYR A 39 -4.48 -12.91 -8.29
C TYR A 39 -5.28 -14.04 -8.95
N SER A 40 -5.33 -15.24 -8.34
CA SER A 40 -5.92 -16.43 -8.95
C SER A 40 -7.43 -16.33 -9.18
N GLY A 41 -8.11 -15.49 -8.40
CA GLY A 41 -9.54 -15.21 -8.53
C GLY A 41 -9.89 -13.97 -9.37
N LEU A 42 -8.90 -13.31 -9.97
CA LEU A 42 -9.12 -12.14 -10.81
C LEU A 42 -9.21 -12.53 -12.28
N GLU A 43 -10.17 -11.94 -12.98
CA GLU A 43 -10.18 -12.01 -14.44
C GLU A 43 -8.96 -11.27 -15.01
N PRO A 44 -8.51 -11.62 -16.24
CA PRO A 44 -7.34 -10.98 -16.84
C PRO A 44 -7.47 -9.46 -16.93
N GLU A 45 -8.68 -8.94 -17.15
CA GLU A 45 -8.96 -7.52 -17.19
C GLU A 45 -8.77 -6.87 -15.80
N ASP A 46 -9.39 -7.43 -14.76
CA ASP A 46 -9.27 -6.91 -13.39
C ASP A 46 -7.82 -6.93 -12.90
N SER A 47 -7.08 -7.98 -13.24
CA SER A 47 -5.65 -8.11 -12.92
C SER A 47 -4.81 -7.02 -13.60
N ALA A 48 -5.11 -6.69 -14.87
CA ALA A 48 -4.46 -5.61 -15.59
C ALA A 48 -4.78 -4.24 -14.98
N GLN A 49 -6.05 -4.00 -14.60
CA GLN A 49 -6.49 -2.76 -13.96
C GLN A 49 -5.82 -2.58 -12.58
N LEU A 50 -5.80 -3.62 -11.75
CA LEU A 50 -5.12 -3.62 -10.45
C LEU A 50 -3.62 -3.35 -10.63
N THR A 51 -2.99 -3.98 -11.61
CA THR A 51 -1.57 -3.75 -11.93
C THR A 51 -1.33 -2.28 -12.30
N ALA A 52 -2.19 -1.68 -13.11
CA ALA A 52 -2.09 -0.28 -13.48
C ALA A 52 -2.28 0.66 -12.28
N PHE A 53 -3.25 0.39 -11.41
CA PHE A 53 -3.44 1.11 -10.14
C PHE A 53 -2.19 1.03 -9.27
N ALA A 54 -1.65 -0.17 -9.04
CA ALA A 54 -0.46 -0.36 -8.23
C ALA A 54 0.77 0.36 -8.82
N GLN A 55 0.94 0.37 -10.15
CA GLN A 55 2.02 1.09 -10.80
C GLN A 55 1.87 2.62 -10.71
N GLY A 56 0.64 3.13 -10.84
CA GLY A 56 0.34 4.55 -10.74
C GLY A 56 0.55 5.08 -9.32
N GLU A 57 -0.17 4.50 -8.36
CA GLU A 57 -0.23 5.03 -7.00
C GLU A 57 0.96 4.57 -6.16
N ILE A 58 1.18 3.26 -6.07
CA ILE A 58 2.27 2.71 -5.23
C ILE A 58 3.63 2.92 -5.92
N GLY A 59 3.71 2.66 -7.22
CA GLY A 59 4.90 2.88 -8.02
C GLY A 59 5.27 4.37 -8.13
N GLY A 60 4.27 5.25 -8.23
CA GLY A 60 4.44 6.71 -8.17
C GLY A 60 4.97 7.17 -6.81
N ALA A 61 4.35 6.72 -5.72
CA ALA A 61 4.80 7.00 -4.36
C ALA A 61 6.26 6.56 -4.13
N ARG A 62 6.64 5.38 -4.64
CA ARG A 62 8.01 4.88 -4.56
C ARG A 62 9.02 5.79 -5.26
N LYS A 63 8.67 6.35 -6.42
CA LYS A 63 9.54 7.32 -7.13
C LYS A 63 9.71 8.64 -6.35
N GLN A 64 8.80 8.94 -5.42
CA GLN A 64 8.86 10.10 -4.55
C GLN A 64 9.54 9.81 -3.19
N GLY A 65 10.20 8.66 -3.04
CA GLY A 65 10.86 8.27 -1.78
C GLY A 65 9.90 7.74 -0.72
N ARG A 66 8.72 7.24 -1.11
CA ARG A 66 7.72 6.67 -0.21
C ARG A 66 7.60 5.17 -0.42
N SER A 67 7.82 4.38 0.62
CA SER A 67 7.73 2.92 0.58
C SER A 67 6.42 2.46 1.23
N LEU A 68 5.57 1.71 0.53
CA LEU A 68 4.36 1.14 1.11
C LEU A 68 4.73 0.09 2.18
N ILE A 69 4.18 0.23 3.39
CA ILE A 69 4.47 -0.64 4.53
C ILE A 69 3.24 -1.37 5.07
N GLY A 70 2.03 -0.96 4.68
CA GLY A 70 0.80 -1.61 5.11
C GLY A 70 -0.41 -1.09 4.35
N ILE A 71 -1.45 -1.92 4.30
CA ILE A 71 -2.77 -1.57 3.81
C ILE A 71 -3.76 -2.06 4.87
N GLU A 72 -4.55 -1.14 5.41
CA GLU A 72 -5.66 -1.45 6.31
C GLU A 72 -6.96 -1.18 5.56
N CYS A 73 -7.93 -2.09 5.64
CA CYS A 73 -9.21 -1.94 4.95
C CYS A 73 -10.37 -2.10 5.91
N ALA A 74 -11.47 -1.41 5.64
CA ALA A 74 -12.72 -1.62 6.33
C ALA A 74 -13.26 -3.04 6.07
N ASP A 75 -14.04 -3.57 7.02
CA ASP A 75 -14.65 -4.90 6.89
C ASP A 75 -15.82 -4.91 5.90
N ASP A 76 -16.51 -3.78 5.76
CA ASP A 76 -17.69 -3.64 4.91
C ASP A 76 -17.33 -3.12 3.51
N SER A 77 -18.07 -3.59 2.52
CA SER A 77 -18.04 -3.06 1.15
C SER A 77 -19.36 -2.37 0.80
N TYR A 78 -19.30 -1.47 -0.18
CA TYR A 78 -20.47 -0.76 -0.68
C TYR A 78 -20.35 -0.44 -2.17
N PHE A 79 -21.48 -0.38 -2.88
CA PHE A 79 -21.48 -0.15 -4.32
C PHE A 79 -21.20 1.32 -4.67
N MET A 80 -20.28 1.56 -5.60
CA MET A 80 -19.99 2.90 -6.14
C MET A 80 -19.86 2.91 -7.65
N THR A 81 -20.37 3.98 -8.28
CA THR A 81 -20.17 4.24 -9.71
C THR A 81 -18.88 5.01 -10.00
N HIS A 82 -18.37 5.74 -9.01
CA HIS A 82 -17.18 6.59 -9.13
C HIS A 82 -16.27 6.32 -7.93
N HIS A 83 -15.11 5.73 -8.17
CA HIS A 83 -14.13 5.32 -7.16
C HIS A 83 -12.71 5.38 -7.75
N ASP A 84 -11.68 5.13 -6.93
CA ASP A 84 -10.28 5.35 -7.31
C ASP A 84 -9.74 4.33 -8.33
N GLY A 85 -10.44 3.21 -8.53
CA GLY A 85 -10.16 2.26 -9.61
C GLY A 85 -10.57 2.76 -11.01
N ARG A 86 -11.45 3.76 -11.10
CA ARG A 86 -12.05 4.22 -12.37
C ARG A 86 -11.03 4.75 -13.39
N PRO A 87 -10.02 5.55 -13.02
CA PRO A 87 -8.99 6.00 -13.96
C PRO A 87 -8.21 4.86 -14.63
N TYR A 88 -8.23 3.66 -14.04
CA TYR A 88 -7.53 2.48 -14.54
C TYR A 88 -8.41 1.53 -15.34
N GLY A 89 -9.66 1.93 -15.63
CA GLY A 89 -10.60 1.15 -16.44
C GLY A 89 -11.64 0.36 -15.65
N CYS A 90 -11.55 0.34 -14.32
CA CYS A 90 -12.53 -0.36 -13.49
C CYS A 90 -13.89 0.35 -13.55
N VAL A 91 -14.94 -0.41 -13.85
CA VAL A 91 -16.32 0.08 -13.91
C VAL A 91 -16.98 0.06 -12.53
N ALA A 92 -18.21 0.57 -12.45
CA ALA A 92 -19.00 0.57 -11.23
C ALA A 92 -19.06 -0.82 -10.57
N CYS A 93 -18.68 -0.91 -9.31
CA CYS A 93 -18.58 -2.16 -8.56
C CYS A 93 -18.67 -1.89 -7.05
N ASP A 94 -18.65 -2.97 -6.26
CA ASP A 94 -18.46 -2.87 -4.81
C ASP A 94 -17.02 -2.48 -4.49
N VAL A 95 -16.88 -1.50 -3.60
CA VAL A 95 -15.61 -0.96 -3.13
C VAL A 95 -15.49 -1.07 -1.62
N THR A 96 -14.25 -1.04 -1.15
CA THR A 96 -13.88 -1.01 0.26
C THR A 96 -12.97 0.18 0.51
N ASP A 97 -13.19 0.89 1.61
CA ASP A 97 -12.30 1.95 2.05
C ASP A 97 -11.01 1.34 2.61
N CYS A 98 -9.88 1.70 2.02
CA CYS A 98 -8.56 1.24 2.44
C CYS A 98 -7.60 2.39 2.69
N GLU A 99 -6.85 2.29 3.79
CA GLU A 99 -5.79 3.20 4.20
C GLU A 99 -4.42 2.58 3.87
N PHE A 100 -3.72 3.18 2.92
CA PHE A 100 -2.39 2.77 2.49
C PHE A 100 -1.36 3.56 3.29
N VAL A 101 -0.55 2.85 4.08
CA VAL A 101 0.44 3.44 4.96
C VAL A 101 1.81 3.37 4.29
N PHE A 102 2.41 4.53 4.06
CA PHE A 102 3.73 4.69 3.47
C PHE A 102 4.74 5.15 4.51
N ARG A 103 5.94 4.60 4.46
CA ARG A 103 7.12 5.13 5.13
C ARG A 103 7.81 6.11 4.19
N ILE A 104 8.21 7.26 4.71
CA ILE A 104 9.00 8.25 3.98
C ILE A 104 10.48 7.97 4.27
N ASP A 105 11.25 7.72 3.21
CA ASP A 105 12.68 7.44 3.26
C ASP A 105 13.53 8.72 3.05
#